data_AF-A0A7C3DLA4-F1
#
_entry.id   AF-A0A7C3DLA4-F1
#
_cell.length_a   1.000
_cell.length_b   1.000
_cell.length_c   1.000
_cell.angle_alpha   90.00
_cell.angle_beta   90.00
_cell.angle_gamma   90.00
#
_symmetry.space_group_name_H-M   'P 1'
#
loop_
_entity.id
_entity.type
_entity.pdbx_description
1 polymer ?
#
loop_
_entity_poly.entity_id
_entity_poly.type
_entity_poly.pdbx_seq_one_letter_code
_entity_poly.pdbx_strand_id
1 'polypeptide(L)'
;MSQEKRSRARSGGVRRLPLREHRLRARVSLEDIMAETKISRRFLEAIEEGRYEDLPGGVFTVNYIQQYARLTGYDANVILEHYRSRFGEEESAPRPKQAPVLRWVRFFESA
;
A
#
# COMPACT_ATOMS: atom_id res chain seq x y z
N MET A 1 -35.82 12.31 -24.97
CA MET A 1 -34.96 11.13 -25.21
C MET A 1 -33.51 11.55 -25.02
N SER A 2 -32.80 10.84 -24.14
CA SER A 2 -31.34 10.80 -23.92
C SER A 2 -30.60 12.14 -23.75
N GLN A 3 -30.39 12.66 -22.53
CA GLN A 3 -29.25 12.29 -21.67
C GLN A 3 -27.97 11.98 -22.45
N GLU A 4 -27.35 13.00 -23.05
CA GLU A 4 -25.94 12.97 -23.43
C GLU A 4 -25.07 13.20 -22.18
N LYS A 5 -25.20 12.30 -21.21
CA LYS A 5 -24.25 12.16 -20.11
C LYS A 5 -23.09 11.33 -20.64
N ARG A 6 -21.92 11.96 -20.70
CA ARG A 6 -20.56 11.39 -20.47
C ARG A 6 -19.59 11.80 -21.58
N SER A 7 -18.89 12.90 -21.36
CA SER A 7 -17.60 13.12 -22.02
C SER A 7 -16.81 14.23 -21.33
N ARG A 8 -16.50 14.01 -20.05
CA ARG A 8 -15.34 14.66 -19.45
C ARG A 8 -14.74 13.77 -18.37
N ALA A 9 -14.20 12.63 -18.79
CA ALA A 9 -13.13 12.00 -18.02
C ALA A 9 -11.95 12.98 -18.09
N ARG A 10 -11.87 13.88 -17.09
CA ARG A 10 -10.67 14.70 -16.91
C ARG A 10 -9.54 13.72 -16.65
N SER A 11 -8.64 13.62 -17.62
CA SER A 11 -7.27 13.17 -17.46
C SER A 11 -6.55 14.13 -16.49
N GLY A 12 -6.96 14.11 -15.23
CA GLY A 12 -6.19 14.67 -14.13
C GLY A 12 -5.19 13.61 -13.75
N GLY A 13 -3.93 13.78 -14.14
CA GLY A 13 -2.86 12.93 -13.65
C GLY A 13 -2.97 12.81 -12.14
N VAL A 14 -2.97 11.58 -11.62
CA VAL A 14 -3.17 11.32 -10.20
C VAL A 14 -2.07 12.05 -9.42
N ARG A 15 -2.46 13.10 -8.69
CA ARG A 15 -1.51 13.99 -7.98
C ARG A 15 -0.78 13.21 -6.89
N ARG A 16 0.54 13.37 -6.81
CA ARG A 16 1.38 12.81 -5.73
C ARG A 16 0.87 13.25 -4.35
N LEU A 17 0.74 12.30 -3.43
CA LEU A 17 0.40 12.56 -2.03
C LEU A 17 1.66 12.89 -1.19
N PRO A 18 1.63 13.90 -0.31
CA PRO A 18 2.78 14.31 0.51
C PRO A 18 2.88 13.49 1.82
N LEU A 19 2.91 12.15 1.69
CA LEU A 19 2.80 11.23 2.83
C LEU A 19 4.04 11.29 3.74
N ARG A 20 5.24 11.25 3.15
CA ARG A 20 6.50 11.37 3.89
C ARG A 20 6.57 12.67 4.67
N GLU A 21 6.24 13.78 4.03
CA GLU A 21 6.26 15.10 4.64
C GLU A 21 5.25 15.19 5.78
N HIS A 22 4.06 14.57 5.62
CA HIS A 22 3.07 14.48 6.69
C HIS A 22 3.59 13.66 7.88
N ARG A 23 4.11 12.46 7.65
CA ARG A 23 4.68 11.60 8.70
C ARG A 23 5.78 12.32 9.49
N LEU A 24 6.68 13.02 8.80
CA LEU A 24 7.76 13.77 9.45
C LEU A 24 7.21 14.91 10.33
N ARG A 25 6.16 15.61 9.89
CA ARG A 25 5.48 16.62 10.73
C ARG A 25 4.79 16.00 11.94
N ALA A 26 4.26 14.78 11.81
CA ALA A 26 3.71 14.00 12.91
C ALA A 26 4.78 13.44 13.87
N ARG A 27 6.08 13.59 13.54
CA ARG A 27 7.22 13.07 14.32
C ARG A 27 7.19 11.54 14.51
N VAL A 28 6.67 10.82 13.52
CA VAL A 28 6.62 9.36 13.52
C VAL A 28 7.74 8.80 12.65
N SER A 29 8.59 7.92 13.18
CA SER A 29 9.63 7.26 12.39
C SER A 29 9.07 6.06 11.62
N LEU A 30 9.78 5.58 10.60
CA LEU A 30 9.36 4.34 9.93
C LEU A 30 9.57 3.14 10.85
N GLU A 31 10.57 3.21 11.71
CA GLU A 31 10.93 2.23 12.72
C GLU A 31 9.79 2.03 13.74
N ASP A 32 9.14 3.12 14.18
CA ASP A 32 7.97 3.05 15.07
C ASP A 32 6.81 2.32 14.38
N ILE A 33 6.54 2.67 13.11
CA ILE A 33 5.49 2.02 12.33
C ILE A 33 5.81 0.54 12.13
N MET A 34 7.06 0.19 11.82
CA MET A 34 7.51 -1.20 11.68
C MET A 34 7.36 -1.98 12.99
N ALA A 35 7.72 -1.37 14.12
CA ALA A 35 7.65 -2.00 15.43
C ALA A 35 6.20 -2.38 15.80
N GLU A 36 5.26 -1.47 15.51
CA GLU A 36 3.82 -1.65 15.79
C GLU A 36 3.14 -2.61 14.80
N THR A 37 3.39 -2.45 13.50
CA THR A 37 2.62 -3.12 12.43
C THR A 37 3.25 -4.40 11.90
N LYS A 38 4.55 -4.58 12.11
CA LYS A 38 5.40 -5.59 11.46
C LYS A 38 5.48 -5.47 9.93
N ILE A 39 5.02 -4.36 9.37
CA ILE A 39 5.21 -4.05 7.95
C ILE A 39 6.68 -3.71 7.74
N SER A 40 7.31 -4.27 6.71
CA SER A 40 8.72 -3.96 6.40
C SER A 40 8.89 -2.52 5.93
N ARG A 41 10.07 -1.93 6.19
CA ARG A 41 10.45 -0.59 5.70
C ARG A 41 10.14 -0.40 4.21
N ARG A 42 10.51 -1.39 3.38
CA ARG A 42 10.32 -1.35 1.93
C ARG A 42 8.87 -1.05 1.54
N PHE A 43 7.90 -1.65 2.23
CA PHE A 43 6.49 -1.42 1.90
C PHE A 43 5.99 -0.06 2.40
N LEU A 44 6.50 0.43 3.52
CA LEU A 44 6.16 1.77 4.01
C LEU A 44 6.71 2.86 3.07
N GLU A 45 7.95 2.70 2.61
CA GLU A 45 8.55 3.58 1.59
C GLU A 45 7.77 3.53 0.27
N ALA A 46 7.38 2.33 -0.17
CA ALA A 46 6.54 2.16 -1.35
C ALA A 46 5.20 2.92 -1.23
N ILE A 47 4.57 2.93 -0.05
CA ILE A 47 3.37 3.74 0.21
C ILE A 47 3.70 5.23 0.07
N GLU A 48 4.79 5.71 0.69
CA GLU A 48 5.20 7.13 0.63
C GLU A 48 5.53 7.63 -0.77
N GLU A 49 6.03 6.75 -1.62
CA GLU A 49 6.43 7.05 -3.00
C GLU A 49 5.32 6.75 -4.00
N GLY A 50 4.20 6.16 -3.56
CA GLY A 50 3.08 5.77 -4.41
C GLY A 50 3.39 4.60 -5.35
N ARG A 51 4.41 3.80 -5.04
CA ARG A 51 4.80 2.56 -5.75
C ARG A 51 3.98 1.37 -5.26
N TYR A 52 2.66 1.41 -5.44
CA TYR A 52 1.79 0.35 -4.89
C TYR A 52 1.97 -1.01 -5.56
N GLU A 53 2.57 -1.06 -6.75
CA GLU A 53 2.98 -2.28 -7.44
C GLU A 53 4.00 -3.12 -6.66
N ASP A 54 4.79 -2.47 -5.77
CA ASP A 54 5.74 -3.15 -4.89
C ASP A 54 5.04 -3.83 -3.71
N LEU A 55 3.80 -3.47 -3.40
CA LEU A 55 3.05 -4.04 -2.28
C LEU A 55 2.62 -5.48 -2.57
N PRO A 56 2.26 -6.28 -1.54
CA PRO A 56 1.81 -7.67 -1.74
C PRO A 56 0.56 -7.82 -2.62
N GLY A 57 -0.20 -6.74 -2.86
CA GLY A 57 -1.47 -6.77 -3.59
C GLY A 57 -2.66 -7.11 -2.70
N GLY A 58 -3.87 -7.01 -3.24
CA GLY A 58 -5.09 -7.44 -2.58
C GLY A 58 -5.38 -6.78 -1.23
N VAL A 59 -6.00 -7.56 -0.34
CA VAL A 59 -6.36 -7.14 1.02
C VAL A 59 -5.16 -6.68 1.86
N PHE A 60 -3.95 -7.18 1.58
CA PHE A 60 -2.75 -6.76 2.29
C PHE A 60 -2.36 -5.32 1.96
N THR A 61 -2.52 -4.90 0.69
CA THR A 61 -2.24 -3.51 0.28
C THR A 61 -3.18 -2.54 0.99
N VAL A 62 -4.47 -2.87 1.02
CA VAL A 62 -5.49 -2.06 1.70
C VAL A 62 -5.17 -1.95 3.19
N ASN A 63 -4.86 -3.08 3.84
CA ASN A 63 -4.51 -3.12 5.26
C ASN A 63 -3.24 -2.31 5.57
N TYR A 64 -2.19 -2.41 4.74
CA TYR A 64 -0.94 -1.66 4.95
C TYR A 64 -1.16 -0.15 4.83
N ILE A 65 -1.94 0.27 3.84
CA ILE A 65 -2.32 1.67 3.67
C ILE A 65 -3.10 2.17 4.90
N GLN A 66 -4.07 1.41 5.39
CA GLN A 66 -4.86 1.76 6.58
C GLN A 66 -4.00 1.88 7.84
N GLN A 67 -3.08 0.92 8.06
CA GLN A 67 -2.18 0.96 9.22
C GLN A 67 -1.20 2.12 9.16
N TYR A 68 -0.61 2.40 7.99
CA TYR A 68 0.25 3.56 7.79
C TYR A 68 -0.51 4.87 8.08
N ALA A 69 -1.70 5.02 7.49
CA ALA A 69 -2.54 6.21 7.67
C ALA A 69 -2.90 6.43 9.14
N ARG A 70 -3.34 5.36 9.84
CA ARG A 70 -3.68 5.40 11.27
C ARG A 70 -2.51 5.88 12.12
N LEU A 71 -1.31 5.35 11.92
CA LEU A 71 -0.16 5.69 12.75
C LEU A 71 0.47 7.04 12.42
N THR A 72 0.26 7.55 11.21
CA THR A 72 0.74 8.88 10.82
C THR A 72 -0.30 9.98 11.03
N GLY A 73 -1.56 9.63 11.30
CA GLY A 73 -2.68 10.57 11.39
C GLY A 73 -3.20 11.04 10.03
N TYR A 74 -2.78 10.40 8.93
CA TYR A 74 -3.26 10.71 7.58
C TYR A 74 -4.64 10.08 7.33
N ASP A 75 -5.45 10.68 6.45
CA ASP A 75 -6.72 10.08 6.04
C ASP A 75 -6.48 8.89 5.10
N ALA A 76 -6.80 7.69 5.58
CA ALA A 76 -6.67 6.46 4.83
C ALA A 76 -7.46 6.48 3.51
N ASN A 77 -8.62 7.13 3.46
CA ASN A 77 -9.46 7.17 2.27
C ASN A 77 -8.77 7.91 1.13
N VAL A 78 -8.02 8.97 1.43
CA VAL A 78 -7.25 9.73 0.43
C VAL A 78 -6.18 8.85 -0.21
N ILE A 79 -5.48 8.04 0.58
CA ILE A 79 -4.45 7.11 0.07
C ILE A 79 -5.10 5.98 -0.74
N LEU A 80 -6.22 5.44 -0.25
CA LEU A 80 -6.94 4.36 -0.93
C LEU A 80 -7.57 4.82 -2.24
N GLU A 81 -8.09 6.04 -2.31
CA GLU A 81 -8.58 6.63 -3.57
C GLU A 81 -7.44 6.82 -4.56
N HIS A 82 -6.28 7.32 -4.09
CA HIS A 82 -5.07 7.43 -4.92
C HIS A 82 -4.62 6.05 -5.45
N TYR A 83 -4.65 5.00 -4.62
CA TYR A 83 -4.39 3.62 -5.05
C TYR A 83 -5.42 3.12 -6.08
N ARG A 84 -6.71 3.21 -5.79
CA ARG A 84 -7.80 2.74 -6.67
C ARG A 84 -7.83 3.46 -8.02
N SER A 85 -7.51 4.76 -8.04
CA SER A 85 -7.43 5.52 -9.28
C SER A 85 -6.37 4.99 -10.26
N ARG A 86 -5.36 4.26 -9.77
CA ARG A 86 -4.28 3.66 -10.57
C ARG A 86 -4.51 2.19 -10.91
N PHE A 87 -5.14 1.42 -10.02
CA PHE A 87 -5.25 -0.04 -10.12
C PHE A 87 -6.68 -0.57 -10.28
N GLY A 88 -7.71 0.29 -10.22
CA GLY A 88 -9.11 -0.13 -10.22
C GLY A 88 -9.54 -0.81 -8.92
N GLU A 89 -10.81 -1.24 -8.83
CA GLU A 89 -11.34 -1.92 -7.64
C GLU A 89 -11.00 -3.43 -7.61
N GLU A 90 -10.71 -4.06 -8.76
CA GLU A 90 -10.46 -5.51 -8.89
C GLU A 90 -9.13 -5.98 -8.25
N GLU A 91 -8.11 -5.12 -8.17
CA GLU A 91 -6.79 -5.45 -7.59
C GLU A 91 -6.85 -5.64 -6.06
N SER A 92 -7.95 -5.23 -5.40
CA SER A 92 -8.18 -5.41 -3.96
C SER A 92 -8.39 -6.87 -3.54
N ALA A 93 -8.63 -7.78 -4.49
CA ALA A 93 -8.75 -9.20 -4.23
C ALA A 93 -7.37 -9.82 -3.89
N PRO A 94 -7.27 -10.70 -2.89
CA PRO A 94 -6.01 -11.35 -2.54
C PRO A 94 -5.43 -12.11 -3.75
N ARG A 95 -4.34 -11.62 -4.32
CA ARG A 95 -3.53 -12.38 -5.27
C ARG A 95 -2.55 -13.25 -4.48
N PRO A 96 -2.62 -14.59 -4.57
CA PRO A 96 -1.63 -15.44 -3.92
C PRO A 96 -0.27 -15.21 -4.61
N LYS A 97 0.63 -14.45 -3.97
CA LYS A 97 2.04 -14.42 -4.38
C LYS A 97 2.67 -15.73 -3.90
N GLN A 98 3.16 -16.52 -4.85
CA GLN A 98 3.84 -17.80 -4.59
C GLN A 98 4.89 -17.59 -3.49
N ALA A 99 4.73 -18.31 -2.38
CA ALA A 99 5.73 -18.32 -1.33
C ALA A 99 7.05 -18.85 -1.93
N PRO A 100 8.21 -18.27 -1.56
CA PRO A 100 9.46 -18.93 -1.90
C PRO A 100 9.38 -20.34 -1.32
N VAL A 101 9.64 -21.34 -2.16
CA VAL A 101 9.79 -22.73 -1.72
C VAL A 101 11.00 -22.75 -0.79
N LEU A 102 10.78 -22.48 0.49
CA LEU A 102 11.81 -22.55 1.51
C LEU A 102 12.18 -24.02 1.66
N ARG A 103 13.27 -24.39 0.99
CA ARG A 103 13.92 -25.70 1.01
C ARG A 103 14.51 -25.96 2.41
N TRP A 104 13.64 -26.21 3.39
CA TRP A 104 13.97 -26.76 4.70
C TRP A 104 14.20 -28.26 4.60
N VAL A 105 15.30 -28.69 3.96
CA VAL A 105 15.83 -30.04 4.17
C VAL A 105 17.36 -29.98 4.05
N ARG A 106 18.03 -29.83 5.20
CA ARG A 106 19.35 -30.42 5.56
C ARG A 106 20.04 -29.65 6.70
N PHE A 107 19.40 -29.54 7.87
CA PHE A 107 20.12 -29.07 9.07
C PHE A 107 19.84 -29.89 10.34
N PHE A 108 19.26 -31.09 10.23
CA PHE A 108 19.07 -31.95 11.39
C PHE A 108 19.27 -33.44 11.04
N GLU A 109 20.54 -33.85 10.98
CA GLU A 109 21.14 -35.20 11.10
C GLU A 109 22.65 -34.89 11.09
N SER A 110 23.47 -35.14 12.11
CA SER A 110 23.55 -36.18 13.15
C SER A 110 24.31 -35.57 14.34
N ALA A 111 24.00 -35.85 15.62
CA ALA A 111 24.31 -37.08 16.35
C ALA A 111 25.76 -37.55 16.17
#